data_AF-A0A438MBG7-F1
#
_entry.id   AF-A0A438MBG7-F1
#
_cell.length_a   1.000
_cell.length_b   1.000
_cell.length_c   1.000
_cell.angle_alpha   90.00
_cell.angle_beta   90.00
_cell.angle_gamma   90.00
#
_symmetry.space_group_name_H-M   'P 1'
#
loop_
_entity.id
_entity.type
_entity.pdbx_description
1 polymer ?
#
loop_
_entity_poly.entity_id
_entity_poly.type
_entity_poly.pdbx_seq_one_letter_code
_entity_poly.pdbx_strand_id
1 'polypeptide(L)'
;MTTFPRLAAFALLAGLVTGCSQYVGKNSDYGAAGNAQANAAPLTVEQLSAKVGCKPKVQVDADEIRTAYCKTQEGEFFVNTFKTEKLKDEWMDRAPEYNPHLVGPRWTVLGPLEVLEVLKPQLNGDLHLTDHRVSQTPK
;
A
#
# COMPACT_ATOMS: atom_id res chain seq x y z
N MET A 1 -16.43 65.14 41.64
CA MET A 1 -17.14 64.66 42.84
C MET A 1 -18.32 63.85 42.30
N THR A 2 -18.34 62.53 42.32
CA THR A 2 -18.36 61.65 43.51
C THR A 2 -17.85 60.24 43.18
N THR A 3 -17.60 59.48 44.24
CA THR A 3 -16.73 58.30 44.38
C THR A 3 -17.57 57.01 44.54
N PHE A 4 -16.99 55.87 44.08
CA PHE A 4 -17.28 54.41 44.14
C PHE A 4 -18.45 53.84 45.00
N PRO A 5 -18.92 52.61 44.68
CA PRO A 5 -18.30 51.43 45.30
C PRO A 5 -18.15 50.18 44.39
N ARG A 6 -17.13 49.38 44.74
CA ARG A 6 -16.93 47.98 44.34
C ARG A 6 -17.97 47.08 45.02
N LEU A 7 -18.33 45.93 44.43
CA LEU A 7 -18.31 44.61 45.08
C LEU A 7 -18.76 43.47 44.13
N ALA A 8 -17.92 42.43 44.11
CA ALA A 8 -18.21 41.01 43.97
C ALA A 8 -19.03 40.48 42.76
N ALA A 9 -18.35 39.80 41.84
CA ALA A 9 -18.92 38.75 41.00
C ALA A 9 -17.98 37.53 41.08
N PHE A 10 -18.28 36.57 41.95
CA PHE A 10 -19.09 35.37 41.70
C PHE A 10 -18.41 34.31 40.81
N ALA A 11 -17.92 33.30 41.53
CA ALA A 11 -18.04 31.86 41.29
C ALA A 11 -17.63 31.28 39.93
N LEU A 12 -16.57 30.47 40.04
CA LEU A 12 -16.13 29.44 39.11
C LEU A 12 -17.16 28.31 38.91
N LEU A 13 -16.94 27.58 37.80
CA LEU A 13 -17.25 26.16 37.52
C LEU A 13 -18.50 25.82 36.68
N ALA A 14 -18.23 25.75 35.38
CA ALA A 14 -18.41 24.58 34.50
C ALA A 14 -19.75 23.81 34.56
N GLY A 15 -20.67 24.18 33.66
CA GLY A 15 -21.69 23.28 33.12
C GLY A 15 -21.22 22.71 31.77
N LEU A 16 -21.07 21.39 31.67
CA LEU A 16 -20.85 20.66 30.42
C LEU A 16 -22.09 19.82 30.12
N VAL A 17 -23.08 20.39 29.44
CA VAL A 17 -24.07 19.60 28.66
C VAL A 17 -24.58 20.43 27.49
N THR A 18 -24.18 20.08 26.26
CA THR A 18 -25.02 19.79 25.07
C THR A 18 -24.16 19.85 23.79
N GLY A 19 -24.32 18.86 22.92
CA GLY A 19 -23.44 18.61 21.77
C GLY A 19 -23.77 19.42 20.52
N CYS A 20 -22.91 19.24 19.51
CA CYS A 20 -23.22 19.36 18.09
C CYS A 20 -22.12 18.64 17.30
N SER A 21 -22.54 17.80 16.35
CA SER A 21 -21.73 17.08 15.37
C SER A 21 -20.71 17.99 14.68
N GLN A 22 -19.44 17.58 14.65
CA GLN A 22 -18.41 18.20 13.82
C GLN A 22 -17.62 17.08 13.14
N TYR A 23 -17.86 16.94 11.84
CA TYR A 23 -16.97 16.44 10.79
C TYR A 23 -15.97 15.34 11.17
N VAL A 24 -16.32 14.12 10.75
CA VAL A 24 -15.38 13.03 10.51
C VAL A 24 -14.33 13.52 9.51
N GLY A 25 -13.22 14.03 10.04
CA GLY A 25 -11.97 14.13 9.31
C GLY A 25 -11.52 12.71 9.01
N LYS A 26 -11.78 12.26 7.79
CA LYS A 26 -11.27 11.01 7.23
C LYS A 26 -9.76 11.21 7.00
N ASN A 27 -9.01 11.17 8.08
CA ASN A 27 -7.56 10.97 8.02
C ASN A 27 -7.41 9.50 7.65
N SER A 28 -7.28 9.27 6.36
CA SER A 28 -6.94 7.97 5.83
C SER A 28 -5.53 7.63 6.29
N ASP A 29 -5.44 6.87 7.38
CA ASP A 29 -4.28 6.07 7.76
C ASP A 29 -4.02 5.01 6.66
N TYR A 30 -3.55 5.45 5.49
CA TYR A 30 -2.81 4.60 4.56
C TYR A 30 -1.34 4.72 4.93
N GLY A 31 -0.98 4.14 6.07
CA GLY A 31 0.35 4.38 6.64
C GLY A 31 0.73 3.44 7.77
N ALA A 32 0.35 2.16 7.71
CA ALA A 32 0.98 1.11 8.54
C ALA A 32 0.52 -0.32 8.15
N ALA A 33 0.63 -0.72 6.88
CA ALA A 33 0.59 -2.15 6.52
C ALA A 33 1.99 -2.81 6.55
N GLY A 34 2.99 -2.13 7.11
CA GLY A 34 4.41 -2.48 6.91
C GLY A 34 5.06 -3.45 7.91
N ASN A 35 4.35 -3.97 8.93
CA ASN A 35 5.04 -4.70 10.02
C ASN A 35 4.63 -6.17 10.21
N ALA A 36 3.43 -6.59 9.79
CA ALA A 36 3.00 -7.98 10.01
C ALA A 36 3.60 -8.98 9.00
N GLN A 37 4.01 -8.51 7.82
CA GLN A 37 4.48 -9.35 6.72
C GLN A 37 6.00 -9.56 6.66
N ALA A 38 6.79 -8.83 7.46
CA ALA A 38 8.26 -8.85 7.39
C ALA A 38 8.90 -10.19 7.80
N ASN A 39 8.15 -11.06 8.50
CA ASN A 39 8.64 -12.34 9.02
C ASN A 39 8.11 -13.57 8.27
N ALA A 40 7.28 -13.39 7.25
CA ALA A 40 6.86 -14.51 6.40
C ALA A 40 8.01 -14.92 5.47
N ALA A 41 8.20 -16.22 5.27
CA ALA A 41 9.13 -16.68 4.25
C ALA A 41 8.73 -16.10 2.89
N PRO A 42 9.67 -15.53 2.11
CA PRO A 42 9.36 -14.93 0.82
C PRO A 42 8.81 -16.00 -0.12
N LEU A 43 7.72 -15.68 -0.80
CA LEU A 43 7.10 -16.59 -1.76
C LEU A 43 7.98 -16.69 -3.01
N THR A 44 8.09 -17.90 -3.58
CA THR A 44 8.75 -18.11 -4.88
C THR A 44 7.82 -17.74 -6.04
N VAL A 45 8.41 -17.62 -7.24
CA VAL A 45 7.67 -17.44 -8.49
C VAL A 45 6.61 -18.53 -8.66
N GLU A 46 6.97 -19.79 -8.40
CA GLU A 46 6.09 -20.94 -8.55
C GLU A 46 4.94 -20.90 -7.52
N GLN A 47 5.21 -20.50 -6.28
CA GLN A 47 4.18 -20.36 -5.24
C GLN A 47 3.19 -19.24 -5.55
N LEU A 48 3.67 -18.08 -5.99
CA LEU A 48 2.82 -16.96 -6.42
C LEU A 48 1.99 -17.34 -7.64
N SER A 49 2.60 -17.99 -8.63
CA SER A 49 1.90 -18.42 -9.85
C SER A 49 0.84 -19.46 -9.56
N ALA A 50 1.13 -20.43 -8.68
CA ALA A 50 0.17 -21.46 -8.29
C ALA A 50 -1.07 -20.89 -7.58
N LYS A 51 -0.90 -19.85 -6.76
CA LYS A 51 -2.01 -19.16 -6.07
C LYS A 51 -3.05 -18.59 -7.05
N VAL A 52 -2.65 -18.27 -8.27
CA VAL A 52 -3.50 -17.69 -9.32
C VAL A 52 -3.73 -18.64 -10.49
N GLY A 53 -3.50 -19.95 -10.29
CA GLY A 53 -3.75 -20.97 -11.30
C GLY A 53 -2.82 -20.93 -12.52
N CYS A 54 -1.67 -20.26 -12.42
CA CYS A 54 -0.69 -20.18 -13.49
C CYS A 54 0.40 -21.26 -13.36
N LYS A 55 0.75 -21.88 -14.49
CA LYS A 55 2.04 -22.58 -14.66
C LYS A 55 3.08 -21.58 -15.22
N PRO A 56 4.07 -21.15 -14.43
CA PRO A 56 4.99 -20.09 -14.84
C PRO A 56 5.95 -20.55 -15.95
N LYS A 57 6.29 -19.62 -16.85
CA LYS A 57 7.40 -19.75 -17.80
C LYS A 57 8.52 -18.81 -17.38
N VAL A 58 9.54 -19.34 -16.70
CA VAL A 58 10.70 -18.57 -16.23
C VAL A 58 11.39 -17.90 -17.43
N GLN A 59 11.59 -16.59 -17.32
CA GLN A 59 12.27 -15.75 -18.31
C GLN A 59 13.66 -15.33 -17.81
N VAL A 60 13.77 -15.08 -16.51
CA VAL A 60 15.02 -14.69 -15.84
C VAL A 60 15.20 -15.58 -14.63
N ASP A 61 16.39 -16.18 -14.53
CA ASP A 61 16.82 -16.98 -13.39
C ASP A 61 18.19 -16.50 -12.94
N ALA A 62 18.19 -15.44 -12.13
CA ALA A 62 19.40 -14.85 -11.56
C ALA A 62 19.33 -14.89 -10.03
N ASP A 63 20.49 -14.78 -9.39
CA ASP A 63 20.59 -14.83 -7.93
C ASP A 63 19.79 -13.70 -7.27
N GLU A 64 19.76 -12.52 -7.87
CA GLU A 64 19.12 -11.32 -7.33
C GLU A 64 17.61 -11.24 -7.63
N ILE A 65 17.20 -11.73 -8.80
CA ILE A 65 15.82 -11.66 -9.31
C ILE A 65 15.47 -12.90 -10.13
N ARG A 66 14.28 -13.42 -9.91
CA ARG A 66 13.66 -14.43 -10.76
C ARG A 66 12.36 -13.89 -11.33
N THR A 67 12.19 -14.00 -12.64
CA THR A 67 11.01 -13.49 -13.36
C THR A 67 10.39 -14.63 -14.14
N ALA A 68 9.08 -14.78 -14.05
CA ALA A 68 8.33 -15.63 -14.96
C ALA A 68 7.17 -14.90 -15.62
N TYR A 69 6.88 -15.32 -16.84
CA TYR A 69 5.67 -15.00 -17.55
C TYR A 69 4.55 -15.97 -17.16
N CYS A 70 3.36 -15.43 -17.00
CA CYS A 70 2.13 -16.15 -16.73
C CYS A 70 1.03 -15.77 -17.71
N LYS A 71 0.21 -16.76 -18.04
CA LYS A 71 -1.02 -16.59 -18.84
C LYS A 71 -2.12 -17.45 -18.25
N THR A 72 -3.23 -16.81 -17.89
CA THR A 72 -4.45 -17.47 -17.40
C THR A 72 -5.65 -17.03 -18.24
N GLN A 73 -6.89 -17.29 -17.79
CA GLN A 73 -8.10 -16.82 -18.48
C GLN A 73 -8.32 -15.32 -18.28
N GLU A 74 -7.78 -14.79 -17.19
CA GLU A 74 -7.91 -13.43 -16.67
C GLU A 74 -6.97 -12.50 -17.44
N GLY A 75 -5.81 -13.01 -17.88
CA GLY A 75 -4.91 -12.29 -18.75
C GLY A 75 -3.46 -12.75 -18.65
N GLU A 76 -2.56 -11.89 -19.12
CA GLU A 76 -1.12 -12.11 -19.14
C GLU A 76 -0.42 -11.18 -18.15
N PHE A 77 0.56 -11.70 -17.41
CA PHE A 77 1.27 -10.95 -16.39
C PHE A 77 2.66 -11.54 -16.13
N PHE A 78 3.52 -10.76 -15.48
CA PHE A 78 4.84 -11.18 -15.03
C PHE A 78 4.89 -11.25 -13.51
N VAL A 79 5.49 -12.31 -12.99
CA VAL A 79 5.77 -12.49 -11.57
C VAL A 79 7.28 -12.31 -11.36
N ASN A 80 7.67 -11.35 -10.51
CA ASN A 80 9.05 -11.17 -10.09
C ASN A 80 9.20 -11.51 -8.61
N THR A 81 10.25 -12.24 -8.25
CA THR A 81 10.68 -12.42 -6.87
C THR A 81 12.11 -11.99 -6.71
N PHE A 82 12.44 -11.39 -5.56
CA PHE A 82 13.73 -10.76 -5.30
C PHE A 82 14.45 -11.47 -4.15
N LYS A 83 15.78 -11.47 -4.16
CA LYS A 83 16.61 -12.03 -3.07
C LYS A 83 16.53 -11.22 -1.78
N THR A 84 16.21 -9.93 -1.85
CA THR A 84 16.08 -9.05 -0.68
C THR A 84 15.01 -7.99 -0.94
N GLU A 85 14.48 -7.37 0.11
CA GLU A 85 13.56 -6.22 -0.04
C GLU A 85 14.25 -5.05 -0.73
N LYS A 86 15.51 -4.77 -0.39
CA LYS A 86 16.32 -3.73 -1.05
C LYS A 86 16.37 -3.90 -2.57
N LEU A 87 16.56 -5.14 -3.06
CA LEU A 87 16.59 -5.41 -4.49
C LEU A 87 15.23 -5.19 -5.16
N LYS A 88 14.12 -5.50 -4.45
CA LYS A 88 12.77 -5.16 -4.93
C LYS A 88 12.63 -3.65 -5.02
N ASP A 89 13.01 -2.91 -4.00
CA ASP A 89 12.85 -1.44 -3.95
C ASP A 89 13.69 -0.76 -5.05
N GLU A 90 14.95 -1.18 -5.25
CA GLU A 90 15.80 -0.71 -6.35
C GLU A 90 15.28 -1.07 -7.75
N TRP A 91 14.55 -2.19 -7.85
CA TRP A 91 13.86 -2.57 -9.08
C TRP A 91 12.63 -1.69 -9.30
N MET A 92 11.84 -1.44 -8.26
CA MET A 92 10.67 -0.57 -8.29
C MET A 92 11.04 0.84 -8.75
N ASP A 93 12.12 1.42 -8.22
CA ASP A 93 12.64 2.74 -8.62
C ASP A 93 12.94 2.91 -10.11
N ARG A 94 13.13 1.78 -10.81
CA ARG A 94 13.43 1.71 -12.25
C ARG A 94 12.33 1.03 -13.05
N ALA A 95 11.29 0.51 -12.40
CA ALA A 95 10.21 -0.18 -13.07
C ALA A 95 9.51 0.78 -14.03
N PRO A 96 8.97 0.30 -15.17
CA PRO A 96 8.30 1.15 -16.13
C PRO A 96 7.24 2.02 -15.46
N GLU A 97 7.37 3.34 -15.65
CA GLU A 97 6.68 4.42 -14.93
C GLU A 97 5.14 4.41 -15.06
N TYR A 98 4.59 3.50 -15.89
CA TYR A 98 3.18 3.45 -16.28
C TYR A 98 2.51 2.08 -16.21
N ASN A 99 3.16 1.05 -15.65
CA ASN A 99 2.54 -0.26 -15.54
C ASN A 99 1.97 -0.48 -14.12
N PRO A 100 0.65 -0.67 -13.98
CA PRO A 100 0.04 -1.14 -12.74
C PRO A 100 0.75 -2.40 -12.25
N HIS A 101 0.90 -2.53 -10.93
CA HIS A 101 1.52 -3.71 -10.34
C HIS A 101 1.05 -3.98 -8.91
N LEU A 102 1.03 -5.26 -8.56
CA LEU A 102 0.87 -5.71 -7.17
C LEU A 102 2.24 -5.81 -6.51
N VAL A 103 2.33 -5.37 -5.27
CA VAL A 103 3.54 -5.43 -4.45
C VAL A 103 3.26 -6.28 -3.22
N GLY A 104 4.22 -7.13 -2.87
CA GLY A 104 4.28 -7.78 -1.56
C GLY A 104 5.72 -8.01 -1.12
N PRO A 105 5.92 -8.75 -0.02
CA PRO A 105 7.26 -8.97 0.54
C PRO A 105 8.18 -9.66 -0.47
N ARG A 106 9.19 -8.94 -0.96
CA ARG A 106 10.16 -9.41 -1.97
C ARG A 106 9.54 -9.93 -3.27
N TRP A 107 8.37 -9.47 -3.68
CA TRP A 107 7.80 -9.81 -4.99
C TRP A 107 6.97 -8.68 -5.60
N THR A 108 6.87 -8.71 -6.93
CA THR A 108 5.95 -7.86 -7.70
C THR A 108 5.21 -8.67 -8.76
N VAL A 109 3.98 -8.28 -9.09
CA VAL A 109 3.24 -8.83 -10.24
C VAL A 109 2.81 -7.69 -11.14
N LEU A 110 3.22 -7.72 -12.40
CA LEU A 110 2.96 -6.68 -13.40
C LEU A 110 2.01 -7.20 -14.46
N GLY A 111 0.98 -6.43 -14.77
CA GLY A 111 0.01 -6.76 -15.80
C GLY A 111 -1.00 -5.64 -16.00
N PRO A 112 -1.96 -5.81 -16.91
CA PRO A 112 -3.08 -4.89 -17.05
C PRO A 112 -3.87 -4.76 -15.74
N LEU A 113 -4.44 -3.57 -15.48
CA LEU A 113 -5.13 -3.26 -14.22
C LEU A 113 -6.24 -4.27 -13.92
N GLU A 114 -7.07 -4.58 -14.92
CA GLU A 114 -8.19 -5.51 -14.83
C GLU A 114 -7.74 -6.93 -14.43
N VAL A 115 -6.55 -7.35 -14.85
CA VAL A 115 -5.96 -8.63 -14.42
C VAL A 115 -5.58 -8.53 -12.95
N LEU A 116 -4.87 -7.48 -12.57
CA LEU A 116 -4.35 -7.31 -11.21
C LEU A 116 -5.45 -7.17 -10.16
N GLU A 117 -6.58 -6.55 -10.49
CA GLU A 117 -7.74 -6.46 -9.60
C GLU A 117 -8.28 -7.85 -9.24
N VAL A 118 -8.30 -8.78 -10.19
CA VAL A 118 -8.71 -10.18 -9.98
C VAL A 118 -7.66 -10.96 -9.18
N LEU A 119 -6.37 -10.68 -9.41
CA LEU A 119 -5.27 -11.37 -8.71
C LEU A 119 -5.06 -10.88 -7.27
N LYS A 120 -5.35 -9.60 -6.99
CA LYS A 120 -5.09 -8.94 -5.70
C LYS A 120 -5.59 -9.72 -4.48
N PRO A 121 -6.85 -10.18 -4.39
CA PRO A 121 -7.33 -10.91 -3.22
C PRO A 121 -6.67 -12.28 -3.04
N GLN A 122 -6.19 -12.91 -4.12
CA GLN A 122 -5.55 -14.22 -4.09
C GLN A 122 -4.09 -14.13 -3.62
N LEU A 123 -3.41 -13.05 -4.01
CA LEU A 123 -2.00 -12.79 -3.72
C LEU A 123 -1.79 -11.99 -2.43
N ASN A 124 -2.82 -11.32 -1.93
CA ASN A 124 -2.75 -10.40 -0.78
C ASN A 124 -1.66 -9.31 -0.97
N GLY A 125 -1.58 -8.76 -2.18
CA GLY A 125 -0.68 -7.67 -2.54
C GLY A 125 -1.34 -6.29 -2.47
N ASP A 126 -0.50 -5.27 -2.36
CA ASP A 126 -0.90 -3.88 -2.48
C ASP A 126 -0.87 -3.46 -3.96
N LEU A 127 -1.94 -2.81 -4.42
CA LEU A 127 -2.04 -2.37 -5.80
C LEU A 127 -1.45 -0.98 -5.95
N HIS A 128 -0.44 -0.86 -6.79
CA HIS A 128 0.22 0.39 -7.15
C HIS A 128 -0.20 0.79 -8.56
N LEU A 129 -0.82 1.96 -8.69
CA LEU A 129 -1.38 2.48 -9.94
C LEU A 129 -0.49 3.53 -10.62
N THR A 130 0.42 4.15 -9.88
CA THR A 130 1.29 5.24 -10.35
C THR A 130 2.61 5.25 -9.57
N ASP A 131 3.65 5.82 -10.20
CA ASP A 131 5.02 6.00 -9.70
C ASP A 131 5.08 6.34 -8.19
N HIS A 132 5.80 5.52 -7.43
CA HIS A 132 6.04 5.70 -5.99
C HIS A 132 7.01 6.86 -5.69
N ARG A 133 7.65 7.45 -6.71
CA ARG A 133 8.54 8.63 -6.63
C ARG A 133 7.78 9.95 -6.81
N VAL A 134 6.58 9.95 -7.37
CA VAL A 134 5.69 11.14 -7.38
C VAL A 134 4.88 11.17 -6.10
N SER A 135 5.49 11.71 -5.04
CA SER A 135 4.76 12.14 -3.84
C SER A 135 3.57 13.02 -4.25
N GLN A 136 2.37 12.68 -3.77
CA GLN A 136 1.12 13.45 -3.96
C GLN A 136 1.11 14.80 -3.22
N THR A 137 2.27 15.43 -3.00
CA THR A 137 2.34 16.73 -2.37
C THR A 137 1.95 17.79 -3.40
N PRO A 138 0.86 18.54 -3.20
CA PRO A 138 0.53 19.65 -4.08
C PRO A 138 1.64 20.69 -3.98
N LYS A 139 2.14 21.16 -5.14
CA LYS A 139 2.96 22.38 -5.20
C LYS A 139 2.09 23.61 -4.96
#